data_AF-A0A2E9IK51-F1
#
_entry.id   AF-A0A2E9IK51-F1
#
_cell.length_a   1.000
_cell.length_b   1.000
_cell.length_c   1.000
_cell.angle_alpha   90.00
_cell.angle_beta   90.00
_cell.angle_gamma   90.00
#
_symmetry.space_group_name_H-M   'P 1'
#
loop_
_entity.id
_entity.type
_entity.pdbx_description
1 polymer ?
#
loop_
_entity_poly.entity_id
_entity_poly.type
_entity_poly.pdbx_seq_one_letter_code
_entity_poly.pdbx_strand_id
1 'polypeptide(L)'
;MKYNSNFRYDLKVGQVAEQELGEMLDNKTIEVKRDLMAKVTGNLFIEFESRGKPSGIDKSEADYWCFALETVFILISSENLKALVEPLKGTDQEKRGGDNNTSVGVLLKLTDLIQHRK
;
A
#
# COMPACT_ATOMS: atom_id res chain seq x y z
N MET A 1 -29.11 -8.31 10.28
CA MET A 1 -28.13 -9.41 10.39
C MET A 1 -28.28 -10.03 11.78
N LYS A 2 -28.47 -11.36 11.88
CA LYS A 2 -28.49 -12.03 13.18
C LYS A 2 -27.07 -11.98 13.74
N TYR A 3 -26.86 -11.15 14.76
CA TYR A 3 -25.63 -11.08 15.53
C TYR A 3 -25.45 -12.44 16.22
N ASN A 4 -24.41 -13.18 15.87
CA ASN A 4 -24.08 -14.45 16.49
C ASN A 4 -22.67 -14.33 17.06
N SER A 5 -22.58 -14.07 18.37
CA SER A 5 -21.35 -13.88 19.14
C SER A 5 -20.64 -15.21 19.44
N ASN A 6 -20.64 -16.14 18.50
CA ASN A 6 -20.03 -17.45 18.68
C ASN A 6 -18.62 -17.41 18.07
N PHE A 7 -17.62 -17.38 18.96
CA PHE A 7 -16.19 -17.42 18.62
C PHE A 7 -15.82 -18.45 17.55
N ARG A 8 -16.57 -19.56 17.43
CA ARG A 8 -16.34 -20.58 16.38
C ARG A 8 -16.62 -20.10 14.96
N TYR A 9 -17.51 -19.12 14.77
CA TYR A 9 -17.77 -18.51 13.46
C TYR A 9 -16.70 -17.46 13.14
N ASP A 10 -16.31 -16.65 14.12
CA ASP A 10 -15.20 -15.69 14.00
C ASP A 10 -13.87 -16.41 13.72
N LEU A 11 -13.64 -17.58 14.33
CA LEU A 11 -12.48 -18.43 14.07
C LEU A 11 -12.42 -18.91 12.60
N LYS A 12 -13.56 -19.28 12.00
CA LYS A 12 -13.58 -19.71 10.60
C LYS A 12 -13.29 -18.56 9.63
N VAL A 13 -13.81 -17.36 9.91
CA VAL A 13 -13.50 -16.17 9.11
C VAL A 13 -12.02 -15.81 9.23
N GLY A 14 -11.46 -15.87 10.44
CA GLY A 14 -10.02 -15.69 10.67
C GLY A 14 -9.17 -16.68 9.90
N GLN A 15 -9.54 -17.97 9.90
CA GLN A 15 -8.83 -19.01 9.15
C GLN A 15 -8.83 -18.80 7.64
N VAL A 16 -9.92 -18.27 7.07
CA VAL A 16 -9.96 -17.93 5.64
C VAL A 16 -8.98 -16.79 5.33
N ALA A 17 -8.97 -15.74 6.14
CA ALA A 17 -8.02 -14.63 5.97
C ALA A 17 -6.57 -15.06 6.21
N GLU A 18 -6.32 -15.97 7.16
CA GLU A 18 -5.00 -16.58 7.37
C GLU A 18 -4.55 -17.40 6.16
N GLN A 19 -5.45 -18.16 5.54
CA GLN A 19 -5.14 -18.91 4.32
C GLN A 19 -4.84 -17.95 3.16
N GLU A 20 -5.65 -16.92 2.95
CA GLU A 20 -5.41 -15.91 1.92
C GLU A 20 -4.06 -15.20 2.14
N LEU A 21 -3.76 -14.81 3.39
CA LEU A 21 -2.48 -14.22 3.74
C LEU A 21 -1.32 -15.20 3.49
N GLY A 22 -1.47 -16.46 3.87
CA GLY A 22 -0.49 -17.51 3.59
C GLY A 22 -0.24 -17.69 2.10
N GLU A 23 -1.29 -17.76 1.29
CA GLU A 23 -1.20 -17.86 -0.17
C GLU A 23 -0.50 -16.64 -0.80
N MET A 24 -0.77 -15.43 -0.28
CA MET A 24 -0.06 -14.21 -0.69
C MET A 24 1.43 -14.28 -0.35
N LEU A 25 1.79 -14.73 0.84
CA LEU A 25 3.19 -14.80 1.26
C LEU A 25 3.98 -15.92 0.56
N ASP A 26 3.34 -17.04 0.24
CA ASP A 26 3.99 -18.21 -0.35
C ASP A 26 4.09 -18.14 -1.88
N ASN A 27 3.09 -17.55 -2.55
CA ASN A 27 2.93 -17.68 -4.01
C ASN A 27 2.95 -16.35 -4.77
N LYS A 28 3.05 -15.21 -4.08
CA LYS A 28 3.02 -13.88 -4.70
C LYS A 28 4.30 -13.11 -4.42
N THR A 29 4.59 -12.18 -5.31
CA THR A 29 5.73 -11.27 -5.17
C THR A 29 5.30 -10.02 -4.41
N ILE A 30 6.12 -9.60 -3.44
CA ILE A 30 5.82 -8.46 -2.56
C ILE A 30 6.97 -7.47 -2.59
N GLU A 31 6.71 -6.23 -2.98
CA GLU A 31 7.66 -5.14 -2.86
C GLU A 31 7.53 -4.48 -1.48
N VAL A 32 8.55 -4.62 -0.64
CA VAL A 32 8.56 -4.06 0.72
C VAL A 32 9.25 -2.70 0.72
N LYS A 33 8.54 -1.65 1.18
CA LYS A 33 9.08 -0.31 1.36
C LYS A 33 9.03 0.09 2.83
N ARG A 34 10.15 0.64 3.32
CA ARG A 34 10.23 1.24 4.66
C ARG A 34 10.05 2.74 4.52
N ASP A 35 9.05 3.28 5.19
CA ASP A 35 8.83 4.73 5.29
C ASP A 35 8.76 5.12 6.77
N LEU A 36 9.88 5.60 7.29
CA LEU A 36 10.01 5.98 8.71
C LEU A 36 9.24 7.27 9.02
N MET A 37 9.02 8.12 8.02
CA MET A 37 8.37 9.41 8.21
C MET A 37 6.85 9.29 8.13
N ALA A 38 6.31 8.29 7.43
CA ALA A 38 4.87 8.12 7.28
C ALA A 38 4.09 8.02 8.60
N LYS A 39 4.67 7.44 9.65
CA LYS A 39 4.05 7.39 10.99
C LYS A 39 3.95 8.77 11.65
N VAL A 40 4.89 9.67 11.32
CA VAL A 40 4.95 11.04 11.85
C VAL A 40 4.09 11.99 11.00
N THR A 41 4.16 11.88 9.67
CA THR A 41 3.49 12.78 8.73
C THR A 41 2.07 12.34 8.39
N GLY A 42 1.74 11.07 8.61
CA GLY A 42 0.49 10.44 8.17
C GLY A 42 0.41 10.13 6.67
N ASN A 43 1.51 10.30 5.92
CA ASN A 43 1.53 10.13 4.46
C ASN A 43 2.67 9.21 4.02
N LEU A 44 2.38 8.32 3.09
CA LEU A 44 3.37 7.55 2.34
C LEU A 44 3.80 8.32 1.09
N PHE A 45 5.10 8.30 0.79
CA PHE A 45 5.59 8.74 -0.52
C PHE A 45 5.60 7.56 -1.51
N ILE A 46 4.70 7.59 -2.49
CA ILE A 46 4.61 6.55 -3.53
C ILE A 46 5.25 7.06 -4.81
N GLU A 47 6.49 6.62 -5.05
CA GLU A 47 7.26 6.97 -6.24
C GLU A 47 6.69 6.29 -7.50
N PHE A 48 6.62 7.03 -8.61
CA PHE A 48 6.29 6.50 -9.93
C PHE A 48 7.26 6.94 -11.04
N GLU A 49 8.15 7.90 -10.78
CA GLU A 49 9.18 8.33 -11.73
C GLU A 49 10.50 8.67 -11.02
N SER A 50 11.62 8.41 -11.68
CA SER A 50 12.93 8.93 -11.29
C SER A 50 13.74 9.35 -12.52
N ARG A 51 14.25 10.59 -12.50
CA ARG A 51 15.07 11.17 -13.59
C ARG A 51 14.40 11.08 -14.98
N GLY A 52 13.09 11.35 -15.05
CA GLY A 52 12.34 11.33 -16.32
C GLY A 52 12.05 9.92 -16.85
N LYS A 53 12.20 8.88 -16.03
CA LYS A 53 11.91 7.49 -16.40
C LYS A 53 10.93 6.87 -15.40
N PRO A 54 10.00 6.01 -15.86
CA PRO A 54 9.12 5.27 -14.96
C PRO A 54 9.92 4.49 -13.90
N SER A 55 9.46 4.57 -12.66
CA SER A 55 10.03 3.87 -11.51
C SER A 55 8.94 3.50 -10.50
N GLY A 56 9.31 2.88 -9.38
CA GLY A 56 8.38 2.54 -8.29
C GLY A 56 7.11 1.84 -8.79
N ILE A 57 5.94 2.38 -8.44
CA ILE A 57 4.63 1.75 -8.75
C ILE A 57 4.34 1.64 -10.25
N ASP A 58 4.96 2.48 -11.10
CA ASP A 58 4.76 2.43 -12.55
C ASP A 58 5.67 1.40 -13.25
N LYS A 59 6.69 0.89 -12.54
CA LYS A 59 7.65 -0.09 -13.09
C LYS A 59 7.69 -1.43 -12.35
N SER A 60 7.25 -1.46 -11.10
CA SER A 60 7.21 -2.67 -10.28
C SER A 60 6.33 -3.75 -10.93
N GLU A 61 6.81 -4.98 -10.90
CA GLU A 61 6.10 -6.18 -11.35
C GLU A 61 5.56 -6.99 -10.15
N ALA A 62 5.68 -6.45 -8.93
CA ALA A 62 5.21 -7.11 -7.73
C ALA A 62 3.68 -7.25 -7.75
N ASP A 63 3.16 -8.36 -7.25
CA ASP A 63 1.71 -8.57 -7.07
C ASP A 63 1.15 -7.66 -5.96
N TYR A 64 1.94 -7.45 -4.90
CA TYR A 64 1.57 -6.66 -3.73
C TYR A 64 2.67 -5.69 -3.31
N TRP A 65 2.26 -4.65 -2.60
CA TRP A 65 3.14 -3.73 -1.88
C TRP A 65 2.95 -3.90 -0.38
N CYS A 66 4.05 -3.86 0.36
CA CYS A 66 4.05 -3.85 1.81
C CYS A 66 4.76 -2.60 2.33
N PHE A 67 4.03 -1.77 3.09
CA PHE A 67 4.60 -0.63 3.80
C PHE A 67 4.95 -1.02 5.23
N ALA A 68 6.23 -1.10 5.53
CA ALA A 68 6.77 -1.44 6.85
C ALA A 68 7.00 -0.17 7.68
N LEU A 69 6.03 0.14 8.55
CA LEU A 69 5.97 1.30 9.44
C LEU A 69 6.36 0.89 10.87
N GLU A 70 7.60 0.44 11.03
CA GLU A 70 8.14 -0.14 12.27
C GLU A 70 7.41 -1.43 12.70
N THR A 71 6.46 -1.33 13.63
CA THR A 71 5.70 -2.46 14.18
C THR A 71 4.41 -2.73 13.40
N VAL A 72 4.11 -1.92 12.40
CA VAL A 72 2.90 -2.02 11.57
C VAL A 72 3.31 -2.32 10.14
N PHE A 73 2.68 -3.34 9.55
CA PHE A 73 2.85 -3.70 8.15
C PHE A 73 1.51 -3.56 7.46
N ILE A 74 1.46 -2.80 6.37
CA ILE A 74 0.26 -2.61 5.57
C ILE A 74 0.49 -3.26 4.22
N LEU A 75 -0.28 -4.31 3.91
CA LEU A 75 -0.27 -4.95 2.60
C LEU A 75 -1.43 -4.43 1.74
N ILE A 76 -1.15 -4.18 0.47
CA ILE A 76 -2.14 -3.78 -0.54
C ILE A 76 -1.73 -4.38 -1.89
N SER A 77 -2.70 -4.79 -2.71
CA SER A 77 -2.39 -5.25 -4.07
C SER A 77 -1.84 -4.09 -4.90
N SER A 78 -0.90 -4.39 -5.80
CA SER A 78 -0.32 -3.37 -6.68
C SER A 78 -1.38 -2.69 -7.54
N GLU A 79 -2.41 -3.44 -7.96
CA GLU A 79 -3.57 -2.90 -8.69
C GLU A 79 -4.32 -1.84 -7.87
N ASN A 80 -4.68 -2.16 -6.62
CA ASN A 80 -5.42 -1.22 -5.77
C ASN A 80 -4.56 -0.02 -5.40
N LEU A 81 -3.27 -0.21 -5.11
CA LEU A 81 -2.36 0.90 -4.85
C LEU A 81 -2.25 1.81 -6.08
N LYS A 82 -2.12 1.23 -7.27
CA LYS A 82 -2.10 2.01 -8.52
C LYS A 82 -3.40 2.78 -8.72
N ALA A 83 -4.56 2.17 -8.49
CA ALA A 83 -5.85 2.85 -8.57
C ALA A 83 -5.98 4.05 -7.60
N LEU A 84 -5.31 4.00 -6.44
CA LEU A 84 -5.23 5.14 -5.51
C LEU A 84 -4.25 6.22 -5.97
N VAL A 85 -3.15 5.83 -6.63
CA VAL A 85 -2.07 6.75 -7.05
C VAL A 85 -2.39 7.48 -8.34
N GLU A 86 -2.92 6.81 -9.36
CA GLU A 86 -3.22 7.41 -10.67
C GLU A 86 -4.01 8.72 -10.61
N PRO A 87 -5.13 8.83 -9.85
CA PRO A 87 -5.89 10.09 -9.79
C PRO A 87 -5.17 11.22 -9.04
N LEU A 88 -4.06 10.94 -8.37
CA LEU A 88 -3.25 11.92 -7.64
C LEU A 88 -2.06 12.44 -8.45
N LYS A 89 -1.74 11.81 -9.60
CA LYS A 89 -0.71 12.31 -10.51
C LYS A 89 -1.16 13.64 -11.11
N GLY A 90 -0.26 14.63 -11.13
CA GLY A 90 -0.54 15.99 -11.58
C GLY A 90 -1.38 16.85 -10.61
N THR A 91 -1.73 16.37 -9.42
CA THR A 91 -2.40 17.18 -8.39
C THR A 91 -1.38 17.81 -7.42
N ASP A 92 -1.86 18.55 -6.42
CA ASP A 92 -1.02 19.09 -5.35
C ASP A 92 -0.40 18.00 -4.45
N GLN A 93 -0.80 16.74 -4.60
CA GLN A 93 -0.23 15.58 -3.91
C GLN A 93 1.01 15.06 -4.61
N GLU A 94 1.19 15.37 -5.89
CA GLU A 94 2.44 15.10 -6.59
C GLU A 94 3.56 15.96 -6.00
N LYS A 95 4.64 15.28 -5.60
CA LYS A 95 5.81 15.89 -4.98
C LYS A 95 7.08 15.29 -5.57
N ARG A 96 8.10 16.14 -5.63
CA ARG A 96 9.47 15.68 -5.80
C ARG A 96 9.98 15.17 -4.46
N GLY A 97 10.74 14.09 -4.50
CA GLY A 97 11.32 13.46 -3.33
C GLY A 97 12.52 12.59 -3.69
N GLY A 98 12.87 11.68 -2.78
CA GLY A 98 14.07 10.87 -2.88
C GLY A 98 15.35 11.69 -2.73
N ASP A 99 16.49 11.02 -2.88
CA ASP A 99 17.79 11.67 -2.77
C ASP A 99 17.96 12.71 -3.88
N ASN A 100 18.44 13.90 -3.51
CA ASN A 100 18.63 15.03 -4.43
C ASN A 100 17.36 15.47 -5.19
N ASN A 101 16.16 15.15 -4.69
CA ASN A 101 14.88 15.46 -5.34
C ASN A 101 14.80 14.96 -6.79
N THR A 102 15.42 13.81 -7.08
CA THR A 102 15.42 13.21 -8.44
C THR A 102 14.20 12.35 -8.74
N SER A 103 13.41 12.01 -7.73
CA SER A 103 12.22 11.19 -7.85
C SER A 103 10.95 12.03 -7.82
N VAL A 104 9.90 11.53 -8.48
CA VAL A 104 8.55 12.07 -8.47
C VAL A 104 7.61 10.98 -7.97
N GLY A 105 6.72 11.38 -7.07
CA GLY A 105 5.75 10.50 -6.44
C GLY A 105 4.58 11.28 -5.90
N VAL A 106 3.61 10.59 -5.31
CA VAL A 106 2.48 11.21 -4.61
C VAL A 106 2.60 11.01 -3.11
N LEU A 107 2.14 12.01 -2.34
CA LEU A 107 1.89 11.84 -0.91
C LEU A 107 0.50 11.27 -0.69
N LEU A 108 0.43 9.97 -0.42
CA LEU A 108 -0.81 9.24 -0.15
C LEU A 108 -1.04 9.14 1.35
N LYS A 109 -2.18 9.61 1.84
CA LYS A 109 -2.54 9.47 3.27
C LYS A 109 -2.71 8.00 3.64
N LEU A 110 -2.20 7.62 4.81
CA LEU A 110 -2.38 6.25 5.32
C LEU A 110 -3.86 5.85 5.44
N THR A 111 -4.74 6.81 5.73
CA THR A 111 -6.19 6.58 5.80
C THR A 111 -6.82 6.21 4.46
N ASP A 112 -6.25 6.71 3.36
CA ASP A 112 -6.79 6.52 2.02
C ASP A 112 -6.51 5.11 1.50
N LEU A 113 -5.59 4.36 2.13
CA LEU A 113 -5.36 2.94 1.85
C LEU A 113 -6.53 2.05 2.27
N ILE A 114 -7.31 2.48 3.27
CA ILE A 114 -8.36 1.68 3.92
C ILE A 114 -9.76 2.16 3.50
N GLN A 115 -9.88 3.43 3.11
CA GLN A 115 -11.15 4.02 2.77
C GLN A 115 -11.49 3.79 1.30
N HIS A 116 -12.57 3.05 1.04
CA HIS A 116 -13.21 3.09 -0.27
C HIS A 116 -13.84 4.47 -0.47
N ARG A 117 -13.28 5.26 -1.40
CA ARG A 117 -13.99 6.43 -1.92
C ARG A 117 -15.23 5.90 -2.66
N LYS A 118 -16.40 6.17 -2.10
CA LYS A 118 -17.70 5.87 -2.71
C LYS A 118 -17.88 6.61 -4.02
#